data_AF-T1A7N0-F1
#
_entry.id   AF-T1A7N0-F1
#
_cell.length_a   1.000
_cell.length_b   1.000
_cell.length_c   1.000
_cell.angle_alpha   90.00
_cell.angle_beta   90.00
_cell.angle_gamma   90.00
#
_symmetry.space_group_name_H-M   'P 1'
#
loop_
_entity.id
_entity.type
_entity.pdbx_description
1 polymer ?
#
loop_
_entity_poly.entity_id
_entity_poly.type
_entity_poly.pdbx_seq_one_letter_code
_entity_poly.pdbx_strand_id
1 'polypeptide(L)'
;DHSVQIGQEKCLVIVGIRLTDLPPRGQSLRHGDLKLIALLPAKSWTRFQVDQALEQTAVDTGHTPRVIVDDHGADINGGVVLFQQRHPETVEIYDTKHKAACLLKRRLENHQRWREFQTAVGQT
;
A
#
# COMPACT_ATOMS: atom_id res chain seq x y z
N ASP A 1 -3.99 4.45 9.43
CA ASP A 1 -3.11 5.57 9.11
C ASP A 1 -3.71 6.85 9.63
N HIS A 2 -2.99 7.62 10.44
CA HIS A 2 -3.36 8.99 10.79
C HIS A 2 -2.33 9.90 10.14
N SER A 3 -2.47 10.13 8.83
CA SER A 3 -1.78 11.22 8.18
C SER A 3 -2.48 12.53 8.58
N VAL A 4 -1.71 13.53 9.00
CA VAL A 4 -2.22 14.90 9.10
C VAL A 4 -2.60 15.31 7.68
N GLN A 5 -3.89 15.48 7.43
CA GLN A 5 -4.37 15.81 6.11
C GLN A 5 -4.05 17.28 5.81
N ILE A 6 -2.99 17.51 5.05
CA ILE A 6 -2.62 18.83 4.53
C ILE A 6 -3.23 18.94 3.13
N GLY A 7 -4.39 19.59 3.03
CA GLY A 7 -5.08 19.82 1.76
C GLY A 7 -6.15 18.78 1.41
N GLN A 8 -6.71 18.90 0.20
CA GLN A 8 -7.81 18.05 -0.28
C GLN A 8 -7.34 16.84 -1.11
N GLU A 9 -6.05 16.74 -1.38
CA GLU A 9 -5.49 15.74 -2.27
C GLU A 9 -5.05 14.49 -1.50
N LYS A 10 -5.16 13.35 -2.19
CA LYS A 10 -4.62 12.05 -1.80
C LYS A 10 -3.51 11.71 -2.78
N CYS A 11 -2.34 11.37 -2.25
CA CYS A 11 -1.21 10.94 -3.05
C CYS A 11 -1.22 9.42 -3.22
N LEU A 12 -1.24 8.96 -4.47
CA LEU A 12 -0.78 7.61 -4.78
C LEU A 12 0.75 7.65 -4.87
N VAL A 13 1.41 6.88 -4.03
CA VAL A 13 2.86 6.79 -3.97
C VAL A 13 3.26 5.39 -4.42
N ILE A 14 4.10 5.31 -5.44
CA ILE A 14 4.70 4.06 -5.89
C ILE A 14 6.19 4.15 -5.61
N VAL A 15 6.65 3.26 -4.73
CA VAL A 15 8.07 3.03 -4.46
C VAL A 15 8.44 1.64 -4.93
N GLY A 16 9.69 1.44 -5.30
CA GLY A 16 10.14 0.12 -5.72
C GLY A 16 11.64 -0.07 -5.63
N ILE A 17 12.03 -1.32 -5.83
CA ILE A 17 13.41 -1.79 -5.85
C ILE A 17 13.51 -2.89 -6.90
N ARG A 18 14.68 -3.00 -7.56
CA ARG A 18 14.94 -4.12 -8.46
C ARG A 18 15.17 -5.39 -7.64
N LEU A 19 14.76 -6.53 -8.17
CA LEU A 19 15.00 -7.83 -7.52
C LEU A 19 16.49 -8.10 -7.28
N THR A 20 17.36 -7.63 -8.17
CA THR A 20 18.82 -7.75 -8.06
C THR A 20 19.40 -6.97 -6.88
N ASP A 21 18.67 -5.97 -6.39
CA ASP A 21 19.14 -5.03 -5.38
C ASP A 21 18.49 -5.33 -4.01
N LEU A 22 17.70 -6.41 -3.91
CA LEU A 22 17.10 -6.83 -2.65
C LEU A 22 18.17 -7.18 -1.61
N PRO A 23 17.96 -6.82 -0.33
CA PRO A 23 18.87 -7.22 0.73
C PRO A 23 19.04 -8.75 0.81
N PRO A 24 20.22 -9.23 1.25
CA PRO A 24 20.43 -10.65 1.49
C PRO A 24 19.38 -11.23 2.45
N ARG A 25 19.12 -12.54 2.32
CA ARG A 25 18.22 -13.26 3.21
C ARG A 25 18.61 -13.03 4.67
N GLY A 26 17.62 -12.72 5.51
CA GLY A 26 17.82 -12.40 6.93
C GLY A 26 18.04 -10.91 7.20
N GLN A 27 18.16 -10.07 6.17
CA GLN A 27 18.19 -8.61 6.33
C GLN A 27 16.85 -8.00 5.89
N SER A 28 16.39 -7.01 6.64
CA SER A 28 15.17 -6.27 6.31
C SER A 28 15.45 -5.18 5.29
N LEU A 29 14.48 -4.96 4.39
CA LEU A 29 14.45 -3.81 3.49
C LEU A 29 14.41 -2.50 4.29
N ARG A 30 15.22 -1.53 3.88
CA ARG A 30 15.29 -0.19 4.46
C ARG A 30 14.69 0.83 3.49
N HIS A 31 14.26 1.96 4.03
CA HIS A 31 13.77 3.07 3.22
C HIS A 31 14.80 3.53 2.16
N GLY A 32 16.09 3.55 2.50
CA GLY A 32 17.15 3.95 1.56
C GLY A 32 17.37 2.99 0.39
N ASP A 33 16.85 1.76 0.47
CA ASP A 33 16.95 0.77 -0.61
C ASP A 33 15.88 1.02 -1.69
N LEU A 34 14.78 1.69 -1.32
CA LEU A 34 13.67 1.99 -2.20
C LEU A 34 13.93 3.25 -3.04
N LYS A 35 13.39 3.25 -4.25
CA LYS A 35 13.31 4.42 -5.13
C LYS A 35 11.87 4.89 -5.21
N LEU A 36 11.67 6.20 -5.15
CA LEU A 36 10.40 6.80 -5.55
C LEU A 36 10.27 6.66 -7.07
N ILE A 37 9.22 5.96 -7.49
CA ILE A 37 8.93 5.73 -8.92
C ILE A 37 7.86 6.70 -9.39
N ALA A 38 6.78 6.86 -8.61
CA ALA A 38 5.72 7.80 -8.90
C ALA A 38 5.17 8.45 -7.63
N LEU A 39 4.85 9.74 -7.71
CA LEU A 39 4.12 10.50 -6.70
C LEU A 39 3.00 11.27 -7.39
N LEU A 40 1.78 10.75 -7.29
CA LEU A 40 0.64 11.24 -8.06
C LEU A 40 -0.40 11.81 -7.09
N PRO A 41 -0.55 13.14 -6.99
CA PRO A 41 -1.63 13.75 -6.21
C PRO A 41 -2.93 13.77 -7.02
N ALA A 42 -4.05 13.45 -6.37
CA ALA A 42 -5.39 13.61 -6.93
C ALA A 42 -6.41 13.84 -5.81
N LYS A 43 -7.52 14.53 -6.09
CA LYS A 43 -8.61 14.72 -5.10
C LYS A 43 -9.27 13.39 -4.69
N SER A 44 -9.27 12.42 -5.60
CA SER A 44 -9.78 11.08 -5.37
C SER A 44 -9.03 10.09 -6.24
N TRP A 45 -9.01 8.84 -5.78
CA TRP A 45 -8.54 7.70 -6.55
C TRP A 45 -9.69 6.74 -6.76
N THR A 46 -9.69 6.09 -7.91
CA THR A 46 -10.56 4.98 -8.26
C THR A 46 -9.67 3.82 -8.69
N ARG A 47 -10.19 2.59 -8.64
CA ARG A 47 -9.48 1.42 -9.17
C ARG A 47 -8.93 1.61 -10.59
N PHE A 48 -9.64 2.32 -11.47
CA PHE A 48 -9.21 2.55 -12.85
C PHE A 48 -8.05 3.55 -12.94
N GLN A 49 -8.03 4.56 -12.05
CA GLN A 49 -6.90 5.49 -11.98
C GLN A 49 -5.66 4.81 -11.40
N VAL A 50 -5.82 3.95 -10.39
CA VAL A 50 -4.70 3.17 -9.85
C VAL A 50 -4.14 2.24 -10.93
N ASP A 51 -5.01 1.53 -11.64
CA ASP A 51 -4.63 0.67 -12.77
C ASP A 51 -3.80 1.43 -13.82
N GLN A 52 -4.30 2.58 -14.26
CA GLN A 52 -3.60 3.44 -15.21
C GLN A 52 -2.24 3.92 -14.68
N ALA A 53 -2.15 4.27 -13.39
CA ALA A 53 -0.89 4.68 -12.77
C ALA A 53 0.13 3.53 -12.73
N LEU A 54 -0.30 2.29 -12.50
CA LEU A 54 0.56 1.11 -12.55
C LEU A 54 1.07 0.84 -13.97
N GLU A 55 0.19 0.92 -14.97
CA GLU A 55 0.58 0.80 -16.39
C GLU A 55 1.59 1.87 -16.80
N GLN A 56 1.31 3.14 -16.46
CA GLN A 56 2.23 4.23 -16.77
C GLN A 56 3.57 4.02 -16.07
N THR A 57 3.56 3.56 -14.81
CA THR A 57 4.78 3.25 -14.07
C THR A 57 5.59 2.12 -14.73
N ALA A 58 4.92 1.07 -15.23
CA ALA A 58 5.59 -0.01 -15.93
C ALA A 58 6.24 0.47 -17.24
N VAL A 59 5.56 1.36 -17.97
CA VAL A 59 6.09 2.02 -19.17
C VAL A 59 7.30 2.89 -18.84
N ASP A 60 7.16 3.78 -17.85
CA ASP A 60 8.18 4.77 -17.48
C ASP A 60 9.47 4.11 -16.95
N THR A 61 9.32 2.98 -16.25
CA THR A 61 10.45 2.20 -15.75
C THR A 61 11.00 1.20 -16.77
N GLY A 62 10.26 0.93 -17.85
CA GLY A 62 10.57 -0.15 -18.79
C GLY A 62 10.45 -1.55 -18.18
N HIS A 63 9.74 -1.69 -17.06
CA HIS A 63 9.67 -2.92 -16.28
C HIS A 63 8.25 -3.18 -15.76
N THR A 64 7.72 -4.38 -16.01
CA THR A 64 6.54 -4.88 -15.30
C THR A 64 6.97 -5.35 -13.90
N PRO A 65 6.31 -4.91 -12.81
CA PRO A 65 6.68 -5.31 -11.46
C PRO A 65 6.45 -6.81 -11.25
N ARG A 66 7.44 -7.53 -10.73
CA ARG A 66 7.25 -8.95 -10.38
C ARG A 66 6.30 -9.14 -9.20
N VAL A 67 6.31 -8.19 -8.27
CA VAL A 67 5.53 -8.19 -7.04
C VAL A 67 5.03 -6.78 -6.76
N ILE A 68 3.76 -6.65 -6.39
CA ILE A 68 3.17 -5.45 -5.80
C ILE A 68 2.81 -5.78 -4.35
N VAL A 69 3.16 -4.87 -3.43
CA VAL A 69 2.82 -4.98 -2.01
C VAL A 69 1.97 -3.79 -1.61
N ASP A 70 0.77 -4.02 -1.09
CA ASP A 70 -0.15 -2.97 -0.67
C ASP A 70 -1.05 -3.38 0.50
N ASP A 71 -1.82 -2.42 1.01
CA ASP A 71 -2.64 -2.56 2.21
C ASP A 71 -4.07 -3.12 1.94
N HIS A 72 -4.36 -3.51 0.70
CA HIS A 72 -5.67 -3.88 0.18
C HIS A 72 -6.74 -2.79 0.36
N GLY A 73 -6.38 -1.51 0.33
CA GLY A 73 -7.35 -0.44 0.13
C GLY A 73 -8.21 -0.72 -1.10
N ALA A 74 -9.53 -0.51 -1.02
CA ALA A 74 -10.48 -0.98 -2.05
C ALA A 74 -10.13 -0.52 -3.48
N ASP A 75 -9.72 0.74 -3.65
CA ASP A 75 -9.28 1.27 -4.94
C ASP A 75 -7.91 0.72 -5.36
N ILE A 76 -6.99 0.50 -4.42
CA ILE A 76 -5.65 -0.03 -4.69
C ILE A 76 -5.76 -1.49 -5.15
N ASN A 77 -6.34 -2.36 -4.34
CA ASN A 77 -6.59 -3.76 -4.68
C ASN A 77 -7.40 -3.85 -5.99
N GLY A 78 -8.39 -2.99 -6.19
CA GLY A 78 -9.17 -2.98 -7.42
C GLY A 78 -8.31 -2.68 -8.65
N GLY A 79 -7.38 -1.73 -8.54
CA GLY A 79 -6.45 -1.38 -9.61
C GLY A 79 -5.41 -2.46 -9.86
N VAL A 80 -4.85 -3.06 -8.81
CA VAL A 80 -3.91 -4.20 -8.93
C VAL A 80 -4.56 -5.39 -9.62
N VAL A 81 -5.80 -5.73 -9.28
CA VAL A 81 -6.55 -6.81 -9.94
C VAL A 81 -6.75 -6.51 -11.43
N LEU A 82 -7.05 -5.27 -11.81
CA LEU A 82 -7.16 -4.88 -13.22
C LEU A 82 -5.81 -4.98 -13.94
N PHE A 83 -4.73 -4.55 -13.29
CA PHE A 83 -3.37 -4.61 -13.84
C PHE A 83 -2.94 -6.06 -14.10
N GLN A 84 -3.19 -6.96 -13.14
CA GLN A 84 -2.87 -8.39 -13.25
C GLN A 84 -3.62 -9.11 -14.38
N GLN A 85 -4.78 -8.62 -14.81
CA GLN A 85 -5.47 -9.20 -15.97
C GLN A 85 -4.62 -9.10 -17.25
N ARG A 86 -3.76 -8.08 -17.33
CA ARG A 86 -2.86 -7.84 -18.47
C ARG A 86 -1.42 -8.29 -18.20
N HIS A 87 -1.02 -8.34 -16.92
CA HIS A 87 0.30 -8.75 -16.46
C HIS A 87 0.20 -9.92 -15.46
N PRO A 88 -0.23 -11.12 -15.89
CA PRO A 88 -0.55 -12.24 -15.00
C PRO A 88 0.65 -12.79 -14.19
N GLU A 89 1.87 -12.45 -14.59
CA GLU A 89 3.11 -12.76 -13.87
C GLU A 89 3.36 -11.83 -12.66
N THR A 90 2.62 -10.73 -12.54
CA THR A 90 2.67 -9.82 -11.39
C THR A 90 1.93 -10.44 -10.21
N VAL A 91 2.64 -10.66 -9.10
CA VAL A 91 2.02 -11.18 -7.86
C VAL A 91 1.65 -10.04 -6.93
N GLU A 92 0.45 -10.07 -6.36
CA GLU A 92 0.04 -9.18 -5.28
C GLU A 92 0.34 -9.85 -3.93
N ILE A 93 0.90 -9.08 -2.99
CA ILE A 93 1.10 -9.50 -1.60
C ILE A 93 0.49 -8.45 -0.68
N TYR A 94 -0.43 -8.88 0.17
CA TYR A 94 -0.95 -8.03 1.24
C TYR A 94 0.17 -7.69 2.24
N ASP A 95 0.38 -6.39 2.49
CA ASP A 95 1.05 -5.87 3.67
C ASP A 95 0.59 -6.64 4.94
N THR A 96 1.51 -7.44 5.46
CA THR A 96 1.27 -8.32 6.60
C THR A 96 0.99 -7.54 7.87
N LYS A 97 1.62 -6.37 8.07
CA LYS A 97 1.38 -5.51 9.23
C LYS A 97 -0.03 -4.95 9.18
N HIS A 98 -0.47 -4.43 8.04
CA HIS A 98 -1.82 -3.92 7.87
C HIS A 98 -2.85 -5.03 8.05
N LYS A 99 -2.63 -6.21 7.44
CA LYS A 99 -3.49 -7.38 7.63
C LYS A 99 -3.62 -7.78 9.10
N ALA A 100 -2.51 -7.85 9.84
CA ALA A 100 -2.52 -8.16 11.26
C ALA A 100 -3.31 -7.11 12.07
N ALA A 101 -3.14 -5.83 11.77
CA ALA A 101 -3.90 -4.75 12.41
C ALA A 101 -5.41 -4.88 12.14
N CYS A 102 -5.83 -5.18 10.90
CA CYS A 102 -7.24 -5.43 10.58
C CYS A 102 -7.82 -6.61 11.37
N LEU A 103 -7.06 -7.70 11.51
CA LEU A 103 -7.48 -8.88 12.29
C LEU A 103 -7.63 -8.56 13.78
N LEU A 104 -6.67 -7.83 14.36
CA LEU A 104 -6.73 -7.38 15.75
C LEU A 104 -7.91 -6.43 15.98
N LYS A 105 -8.11 -5.45 15.09
CA LYS A 105 -9.25 -4.52 15.16
C LYS A 105 -10.57 -5.29 15.18
N ARG A 106 -10.79 -6.19 14.22
CA ARG A 106 -11.99 -7.03 14.16
C ARG A 106 -12.23 -7.83 15.44
N ARG A 107 -11.16 -8.31 16.08
CA ARG A 107 -11.24 -9.11 17.31
C ARG A 107 -11.60 -8.28 18.54
N LEU A 108 -11.15 -7.02 18.59
CA LEU A 108 -11.16 -6.20 19.80
C LEU A 108 -12.18 -5.06 19.78
N GLU A 109 -12.61 -4.56 18.61
CA GLU A 109 -13.49 -3.38 18.49
C GLU A 109 -14.83 -3.53 19.24
N ASN A 110 -15.30 -4.75 19.38
CA ASN A 110 -16.53 -5.08 20.11
C ASN A 110 -16.32 -5.38 21.60
N HIS A 111 -15.08 -5.34 22.09
CA HIS A 111 -14.76 -5.64 23.49
C HIS A 111 -14.82 -4.36 24.33
N GLN A 112 -15.72 -4.32 25.33
CA GLN A 112 -15.94 -3.14 26.16
C GLN A 112 -14.65 -2.59 26.80
N ARG A 113 -13.85 -3.45 27.42
CA ARG A 113 -12.55 -3.09 28.01
C ARG A 113 -11.57 -2.47 27.00
N TRP A 114 -11.62 -2.89 25.73
CA TRP A 114 -10.77 -2.31 24.69
C TRP A 114 -11.22 -0.89 24.34
N ARG A 115 -12.54 -0.65 24.25
CA ARG A 115 -13.08 0.70 24.04
C ARG A 115 -12.73 1.65 25.18
N GLU A 116 -12.87 1.20 26.42
CA GLU A 116 -12.48 1.98 27.60
C GLU A 116 -11.00 2.37 27.58
N PHE A 117 -10.13 1.40 27.24
CA PHE A 117 -8.71 1.66 27.05
C PHE A 117 -8.44 2.69 25.94
N GLN A 118 -9.08 2.55 24.77
CA GLN A 118 -8.92 3.51 23.65
C GLN A 118 -9.36 4.92 24.05
N THR A 119 -10.47 5.06 24.78
CA THR A 119 -10.95 6.36 25.29
C THR A 119 -9.93 6.99 26.24
N ALA A 120 -9.37 6.22 27.18
CA ALA A 120 -8.39 6.73 28.13
C ALA A 120 -7.11 7.20 27.44
N VAL A 121 -6.62 6.47 26.43
CA VAL A 121 -5.42 6.85 25.65
C VAL A 121 -5.69 8.06 24.74
N GLY A 122 -6.90 8.23 24.22
CA GLY A 122 -7.25 9.37 23.36
C GLY A 122 -7.44 10.70 24.10
N GLN A 123 -7.39 10.71 25.43
CA GLN A 123 -7.56 11.89 26.29
C GLN A 123 -6.24 12.50 26.78
N THR A 124 -5.12 11.82 26.54
CA THR A 124 -3.75 12.33 26.76
C THR A 124 -3.19 12.98 25.51
#